data_AF-A0A2V8GME1-F1
#
_entry.id   AF-A0A2V8GME1-F1
#
_cell.length_a   1.000
_cell.length_b   1.000
_cell.length_c   1.000
_cell.angle_alpha   90.00
_cell.angle_beta   90.00
_cell.angle_gamma   90.00
#
_symmetry.space_group_name_H-M   'P 1'
#
loop_
_entity.id
_entity.type
_entity.pdbx_description
1 polymer ?
#
loop_
_entity_poly.entity_id
_entity_poly.type
_entity_poly.pdbx_seq_one_letter_code
_entity_poly.pdbx_strand_id
1 'polypeptide(L)'
;ENVLGGAPLVTASGPEDLQNPDLRPLIDRYYRGTNSSAEDRIKLFKLIWDAIGTEFAGRHELYERNYAGNHEQIRVDAVNFAKRSGALDECLKLVDECLADYDLDGWRNDTWL
;
A
#
# COMPACT_ATOMS: atom_id res chain seq x y z
N GLU A 1 -5.89 -5.63 5.30
CA GLU A 1 -7.02 -6.45 5.80
C GLU A 1 -6.86 -7.96 5.59
N ASN A 2 -6.20 -8.42 4.52
CA ASN A 2 -6.19 -9.84 4.13
C ASN A 2 -5.55 -10.83 5.12
N VAL A 3 -4.59 -10.38 5.95
CA VAL A 3 -3.83 -11.29 6.85
C VAL A 3 -4.46 -11.37 8.25
N LEU A 4 -4.93 -10.25 8.80
CA LEU A 4 -5.50 -10.20 10.14
C LEU A 4 -6.99 -10.56 10.16
N GLY A 5 -7.66 -10.52 9.00
CA GLY A 5 -9.11 -10.74 8.90
C GLY A 5 -9.88 -9.84 9.88
N GLY A 6 -10.85 -10.42 10.58
CA GLY A 6 -11.64 -9.72 11.58
C GLY A 6 -10.95 -9.49 12.93
N ALA A 7 -9.69 -9.89 13.13
CA ALA A 7 -9.03 -9.81 14.43
C ALA A 7 -9.00 -8.40 15.06
N PRO A 8 -8.76 -7.31 14.29
CA PRO A 8 -8.79 -5.94 14.85
C PRO A 8 -10.17 -5.50 15.33
N LEU A 9 -11.25 -6.10 14.83
CA LEU A 9 -12.62 -5.82 15.28
C LEU A 9 -12.94 -6.52 16.61
N VAL A 10 -12.25 -7.62 16.92
CA VAL A 10 -12.47 -8.41 18.13
C VAL A 10 -11.63 -7.85 19.28
N THR A 11 -12.12 -6.73 19.85
CA THR A 11 -11.53 -6.04 21.01
C THR A 11 -12.61 -5.62 22.03
N ALA A 12 -12.19 -5.26 23.25
CA ALA A 12 -13.06 -4.63 24.23
C ALA A 12 -13.49 -3.22 23.77
N SER A 13 -14.62 -2.73 24.27
CA SER A 13 -15.13 -1.41 23.88
C SER A 13 -14.19 -0.30 24.36
N GLY A 14 -13.81 -0.34 25.63
CA GLY A 14 -12.94 0.63 26.29
C GLY A 14 -12.09 0.01 27.40
N PRO A 15 -11.18 0.80 28.01
CA PRO A 15 -10.39 0.35 29.15
C PRO A 15 -11.25 -0.02 30.37
N GLU A 16 -12.47 0.53 30.49
CA GLU A 16 -13.40 0.24 31.57
C GLU A 16 -13.80 -1.24 31.61
N ASP A 17 -13.91 -1.90 30.45
CA ASP A 17 -14.20 -3.33 30.36
C ASP A 17 -13.11 -4.19 31.04
N LEU A 18 -11.83 -3.77 30.91
CA LEU A 18 -10.67 -4.45 31.52
C LEU A 18 -10.56 -4.18 33.04
N GLN A 19 -11.20 -3.12 33.53
CA GLN A 19 -11.26 -2.75 34.95
C GLN A 19 -12.52 -3.31 35.63
N ASN A 20 -13.55 -3.68 34.87
CA ASN A 20 -14.78 -4.23 35.40
C ASN A 20 -14.53 -5.67 35.93
N PRO A 21 -14.73 -5.92 37.25
CA PRO A 21 -14.46 -7.22 37.85
C PRO A 21 -15.35 -8.35 37.30
N ASP A 22 -16.53 -8.04 36.76
CA ASP A 22 -17.45 -9.02 36.18
C ASP A 22 -17.03 -9.43 34.76
N LEU A 23 -16.43 -8.52 34.00
CA LEU A 23 -16.00 -8.75 32.61
C LEU A 23 -14.56 -9.26 32.53
N ARG A 24 -13.69 -8.83 33.44
CA ARG A 24 -12.26 -9.14 33.41
C ARG A 24 -11.96 -10.64 33.28
N PRO A 25 -12.60 -11.56 34.02
CA PRO A 25 -12.37 -13.00 33.86
C PRO A 25 -12.74 -13.53 32.47
N LEU A 26 -13.77 -12.98 31.83
CA LEU A 26 -14.19 -13.35 30.48
C LEU A 26 -13.21 -12.84 29.43
N ILE A 27 -12.75 -11.59 29.59
CA ILE A 27 -11.77 -10.97 28.70
C ILE A 27 -10.45 -11.74 28.75
N ASP A 28 -9.92 -12.01 29.94
CA ASP A 28 -8.66 -12.75 30.11
C ASP A 28 -8.73 -14.16 29.49
N ARG A 29 -9.91 -14.79 29.51
CA ARG A 29 -10.13 -16.13 28.94
C ARG A 29 -10.24 -16.12 27.42
N TYR A 30 -11.03 -15.21 26.85
CA TYR A 30 -11.46 -15.28 25.45
C TYR A 30 -10.70 -14.31 24.52
N TYR A 31 -10.08 -13.25 25.04
CA TYR A 31 -9.37 -12.25 24.25
C TYR A 31 -7.83 -12.42 24.29
N ARG A 32 -7.32 -13.52 24.85
CA ARG A 32 -5.88 -13.82 24.88
C ARG A 32 -5.29 -14.00 23.47
N GLY A 33 -4.01 -13.65 23.32
CA GLY A 33 -3.25 -14.01 22.11
C GLY A 33 -2.63 -15.40 22.22
N THR A 34 -2.03 -15.89 21.13
CA THR A 34 -1.33 -17.19 21.11
C THR A 34 -0.27 -17.27 22.20
N ASN A 35 0.50 -16.21 22.38
CA ASN A 35 1.58 -16.09 23.37
C ASN A 35 1.52 -14.75 24.13
N SER A 36 0.33 -14.20 24.35
CA SER A 36 0.17 -12.89 25.02
C SER A 36 -1.08 -12.84 25.89
N SER A 37 -1.07 -11.93 26.86
CA SER A 37 -2.26 -11.63 27.66
C SER A 37 -3.38 -11.05 26.78
N ALA A 38 -4.61 -11.04 27.30
CA ALA A 38 -5.73 -10.37 26.65
C ALA A 38 -5.50 -8.85 26.56
N GLU A 39 -4.95 -8.24 27.60
CA GLU A 39 -4.61 -6.82 27.64
C GLU A 39 -3.62 -6.44 26.55
N ASP A 40 -2.51 -7.18 26.41
CA ASP A 40 -1.50 -6.93 25.38
C ASP A 40 -2.08 -7.07 23.97
N ARG A 41 -2.88 -8.13 23.76
CA ARG A 41 -3.53 -8.37 22.46
C ARG A 41 -4.50 -7.25 22.12
N ILE A 42 -5.37 -6.84 23.05
CA ILE A 42 -6.34 -5.76 22.85
C ILE A 42 -5.62 -4.44 22.58
N LYS A 43 -4.58 -4.13 23.35
CA LYS A 43 -3.78 -2.91 23.19
C LYS A 43 -3.14 -2.85 21.80
N LEU A 44 -2.54 -3.94 21.35
CA LEU A 44 -1.94 -4.05 20.01
C LEU A 44 -3.00 -3.89 18.92
N PHE A 45 -4.13 -4.58 19.02
CA PHE A 45 -5.15 -4.51 17.96
C PHE A 45 -5.89 -3.18 17.91
N LYS A 46 -6.09 -2.50 19.05
CA LYS A 46 -6.60 -1.11 19.04
C LYS A 46 -5.62 -0.17 18.34
N LEU A 47 -4.31 -0.30 18.59
CA LEU A 47 -3.29 0.49 17.88
C LEU A 47 -3.30 0.20 16.37
N ILE A 48 -3.36 -1.07 15.97
CA ILE A 48 -3.44 -1.45 14.56
C ILE A 48 -4.70 -0.85 13.93
N TRP A 49 -5.86 -0.96 14.58
CA TRP A 49 -7.11 -0.41 14.07
C TRP A 49 -7.05 1.11 13.94
N ASP A 50 -6.42 1.81 14.88
CA ASP A 50 -6.25 3.26 14.79
C ASP A 50 -5.30 3.69 13.66
N ALA A 51 -4.40 2.80 13.23
CA ALA A 51 -3.52 3.04 12.08
C ALA A 51 -4.16 2.71 10.73
N ILE A 52 -5.24 1.92 10.66
CA ILE A 52 -5.79 1.42 9.38
C ILE A 52 -7.31 1.58 9.18
N GLY A 53 -8.10 1.75 10.24
CA GLY A 53 -9.57 1.62 10.17
C GLY A 53 -10.38 2.67 10.92
N THR A 54 -9.76 3.50 11.77
CA THR A 54 -10.44 4.66 12.37
C THR A 54 -10.57 5.81 11.37
N GLU A 55 -11.32 6.85 11.73
CA GLU A 55 -11.39 8.08 10.93
C GLU A 55 -10.01 8.73 10.76
N PHE A 56 -9.15 8.66 11.78
CA PHE A 56 -7.76 9.10 11.69
C PHE A 56 -7.00 8.36 10.59
N ALA A 57 -7.07 7.02 10.59
CA ALA A 57 -6.47 6.21 9.54
C ALA A 57 -7.07 6.47 8.16
N GLY A 58 -8.39 6.54 8.03
CA GLY A 58 -9.07 6.81 6.75
C GLY A 58 -8.68 8.18 6.18
N ARG A 59 -8.55 9.19 7.05
CA ARG A 59 -8.01 10.50 6.66
C ARG A 59 -6.56 10.41 6.19
N HIS A 60 -5.72 9.62 6.86
CA HIS A 60 -4.34 9.36 6.45
C HIS A 60 -4.26 8.57 5.13
N GLU A 61 -5.14 7.60 4.90
CA GLU A 61 -5.20 6.89 3.63
C GLU A 61 -5.54 7.86 2.48
N LEU A 62 -6.56 8.70 2.69
CA LEU A 62 -6.94 9.71 1.70
C LEU A 62 -5.83 10.74 1.47
N TYR A 63 -5.09 11.08 2.53
CA TYR A 63 -3.91 11.93 2.48
C TYR A 63 -2.88 11.33 1.53
N GLU A 64 -2.35 10.14 1.86
CA GLU A 64 -1.23 9.54 1.14
C GLU A 64 -1.58 9.24 -0.33
N ARG A 65 -2.86 8.96 -0.61
CA ARG A 65 -3.34 8.76 -1.98
C ARG A 65 -3.31 10.02 -2.84
N ASN A 66 -3.49 11.21 -2.25
CA ASN A 66 -3.73 12.44 -3.00
C ASN A 66 -2.82 13.62 -2.62
N TYR A 67 -1.89 13.41 -1.68
CA TYR A 67 -1.09 14.49 -1.12
C TYR A 67 -0.29 15.24 -2.19
N ALA A 68 0.33 14.50 -3.10
CA ALA A 68 1.13 15.05 -4.20
C ALA A 68 0.30 15.38 -5.46
N GLY A 69 -1.03 15.22 -5.41
CA GLY A 69 -1.92 15.37 -6.56
C GLY A 69 -2.82 14.14 -6.77
N ASN A 70 -3.83 14.28 -7.63
CA ASN A 70 -4.71 13.17 -7.97
C ASN A 70 -3.97 12.08 -8.78
N HIS A 71 -4.54 10.88 -8.81
CA HIS A 71 -3.90 9.70 -9.41
C HIS A 71 -3.60 9.80 -10.91
N GLU A 72 -4.25 10.71 -11.63
CA GLU A 72 -3.98 10.96 -13.05
C GLU A 72 -2.88 12.00 -13.23
N GLN A 73 -2.99 13.13 -12.52
CA GLN A 73 -2.07 14.25 -12.66
C GLN A 73 -0.63 13.83 -12.34
N ILE A 74 -0.41 13.04 -11.29
CA ILE A 74 0.95 12.57 -10.95
C ILE A 74 1.58 11.74 -12.07
N ARG A 75 0.78 11.02 -12.86
CA ARG A 75 1.26 10.19 -13.99
C ARG A 75 1.51 11.06 -15.22
N VAL A 76 0.62 12.01 -15.48
CA VAL A 76 0.80 13.00 -16.55
C VAL A 76 2.06 13.83 -16.30
N ASP A 77 2.30 14.26 -15.06
CA ASP A 77 3.48 15.01 -14.67
C ASP A 77 4.76 14.19 -14.84
N ALA A 78 4.74 12.88 -14.51
CA ALA A 78 5.87 11.99 -14.73
C ALA A 78 6.24 11.87 -16.23
N VAL A 79 5.25 11.68 -17.11
CA VAL A 79 5.48 11.62 -18.56
C VAL A 79 5.95 12.97 -19.09
N ASN A 80 5.35 14.07 -18.64
CA ASN A 80 5.76 15.41 -19.03
C ASN A 80 7.18 15.74 -18.57
N PHE A 81 7.58 15.26 -17.39
CA PHE A 81 8.95 15.37 -16.91
C PHE A 81 9.91 14.58 -17.81
N ALA A 82 9.59 13.31 -18.14
CA ALA A 82 10.41 12.49 -19.03
C ALA A 82 10.57 13.09 -20.44
N LYS A 83 9.52 13.75 -20.96
CA LYS A 83 9.58 14.55 -22.19
C LYS A 83 10.57 15.71 -22.06
N ARG A 84 10.42 16.53 -21.01
CA ARG A 84 11.26 17.72 -20.81
C ARG A 84 12.73 17.38 -20.51
N SER A 85 12.98 16.23 -19.88
CA SER A 85 14.34 15.79 -19.56
C SER A 85 15.04 15.08 -20.72
N GLY A 86 14.35 14.80 -21.84
CA GLY A 86 14.87 14.04 -22.98
C GLY A 86 14.86 12.51 -22.80
N ALA A 87 14.48 12.00 -21.64
CA ALA A 87 14.47 10.56 -21.36
C ALA A 87 13.47 9.79 -22.24
N LEU A 88 12.35 10.43 -22.59
CA LEU A 88 11.41 9.82 -23.53
C LEU A 88 12.02 9.70 -24.94
N ASP A 89 12.75 10.72 -25.39
CA ASP A 89 13.38 10.71 -26.71
C ASP A 89 14.46 9.64 -26.81
N GLU A 90 15.23 9.41 -25.74
CA GLU A 90 16.19 8.30 -25.67
C GLU A 90 15.51 6.93 -25.79
N CYS A 91 14.36 6.76 -25.14
CA CYS A 91 13.58 5.52 -25.25
C CYS A 91 13.05 5.31 -26.68
N LEU A 92 12.58 6.38 -27.33
CA LEU A 92 12.11 6.32 -28.73
C LEU A 92 13.27 6.03 -29.69
N LYS A 93 14.44 6.64 -29.47
CA LYS A 93 15.64 6.38 -30.27
C LYS A 93 16.06 4.92 -30.23
N LEU A 94 15.97 4.26 -29.07
CA LEU A 94 16.24 2.81 -28.97
C LEU A 94 15.27 1.98 -29.82
N VAL A 95 13.98 2.36 -29.84
CA VAL A 95 12.98 1.71 -30.70
C VAL A 95 13.29 1.96 -32.17
N ASP A 96 13.61 3.20 -32.54
CA ASP A 96 13.96 3.56 -33.91
C ASP A 96 15.21 2.81 -34.39
N GLU A 97 16.24 2.67 -33.56
CA GLU A 97 17.43 1.87 -33.84
C GLU A 97 17.06 0.39 -34.09
N CYS A 98 16.20 -0.20 -33.25
CA CYS A 98 15.73 -1.57 -33.44
C CYS A 98 14.91 -1.75 -34.73
N LEU A 99 14.05 -0.79 -35.07
CA LEU A 99 13.24 -0.84 -36.28
C LEU A 99 14.06 -0.55 -37.55
N ALA A 100 15.20 0.14 -37.42
CA ALA A 100 16.10 0.41 -38.54
C ALA A 100 16.90 -0.82 -38.98
N ASP A 101 17.01 -1.85 -38.13
CA ASP A 101 17.77 -3.08 -38.42
C ASP A 101 17.15 -3.94 -39.53
N TYR A 102 15.90 -3.71 -39.93
CA TYR A 102 15.22 -4.52 -40.95
C TYR A 102 14.19 -3.73 -41.78
N ASP A 103 13.76 -4.32 -42.88
CA ASP A 103 12.63 -3.87 -43.70
C ASP A 103 11.87 -5.05 -44.34
N LEU A 104 11.10 -4.79 -45.40
CA LEU A 104 10.36 -5.80 -46.15
C LEU A 104 11.26 -6.77 -46.94
N ASP A 105 12.51 -6.38 -47.21
CA ASP A 105 13.47 -7.13 -48.02
C ASP A 105 14.47 -7.94 -47.17
N GLY A 106 14.59 -7.65 -45.87
CA GLY A 106 15.35 -8.45 -44.90
C GLY A 106 16.09 -7.62 -43.85
N TRP A 107 17.16 -8.19 -43.29
CA TRP A 107 18.06 -7.47 -42.38
C TRP A 107 18.90 -6.45 -43.15
N ARG A 108 19.06 -5.25 -42.56
CA ARG A 108 19.73 -4.11 -43.20
C ARG A 108 21.14 -3.80 -42.68
N ASN A 109 21.56 -4.42 -41.58
CA ASN A 109 22.85 -4.12 -40.96
C ASN A 109 23.83 -5.30 -41.07
N ASP A 110 25.14 -5.01 -41.04
CA ASP A 110 26.22 -6.01 -41.16
C ASP A 110 26.34 -6.95 -39.95
N THR A 111 25.61 -6.69 -38.86
CA THR A 111 25.64 -7.56 -37.67
C THR A 111 24.77 -8.79 -37.84
N TRP A 112 23.67 -8.66 -38.61
CA TRP A 112 22.67 -9.71 -38.81
C TRP A 112 22.66 -10.32 -40.22
N LEU A 113 23.41 -9.74 -41.16
CA LEU A 113 23.75 -10.31 -42.48
C LEU A 113 24.78 -11.44 -42.35
#